data_AF-A0A2W5XWF5-F1
#
_entry.id   AF-A0A2W5XWF5-F1
#
_cell.length_a   1.000
_cell.length_b   1.000
_cell.length_c   1.000
_cell.angle_alpha   90.00
_cell.angle_beta   90.00
_cell.angle_gamma   90.00
#
_symmetry.space_group_name_H-M   'P 1'
#
loop_
_entity.id
_entity.type
_entity.pdbx_description
1 polymer ?
#
loop_
_entity_poly.entity_id
_entity_poly.type
_entity_poly.pdbx_seq_one_letter_code
_entity_poly.pdbx_strand_id
1 'polypeptide(L)'
;MIARRAATLLGALGLLTATLGFLLLAGTSRTTQAVVTGDIGRVWTGPYDLLVRPAGSRSDLEQQSGLVRPNFLSGLTGGITLAQLDKIRGIPGVKIAAPVAVAGVVNWPAAWSIDLSPYVDPSKPLQAFRVIEQARGDAGLSTYPAATSGAVLVSPSGSVSITRDVQGLPTHVVLTVDGHQIDCWNFPDPTSPTGRNYQPCFGGATPDAIDNSVAFQPVGTDTTHPTLWGSFNQPVVIAGIDPQAEAALFGLDKCVTSGRYLPETGGIGRSKDYQPRLQVIASGGSFIDEQIELSIERSAAAGPLLQDQGIAAIAGWERVGQQQATGDSTYRLMLPTLAAGFFDSVSSLWTQSDVSYRNIDGHIAAQPVSTDLGVYLSKMLPQGGIEVPAEARDTWFRHLTAHEQPGDYRPAAWELLGQYDPSCLPGFDPLAGYRMETYAPPLVRLPDGSELKPTRNMAGYVNSPPLVLTTLEGAEFLADPKRFAGRPGQALISAIRVPGLRGQRTELDGAGKAHQGGG
;
A
#
# COMPACT_ATOMS: atom_id res chain seq x y z
N MET A 1 69.39 -1.77 -47.26
CA MET A 1 68.48 -2.83 -46.73
C MET A 1 67.66 -2.39 -45.51
N ILE A 2 68.20 -1.57 -44.59
CA ILE A 2 67.51 -1.14 -43.35
C ILE A 2 66.28 -0.25 -43.59
N ALA A 3 66.35 0.72 -44.51
CA ALA A 3 65.24 1.63 -44.82
C ALA A 3 63.98 0.91 -45.38
N ARG A 4 64.17 -0.14 -46.19
CA ARG A 4 63.07 -0.97 -46.72
C ARG A 4 62.37 -1.77 -45.61
N ARG A 5 63.10 -2.22 -44.58
CA ARG A 5 62.56 -2.94 -43.42
C ARG A 5 61.78 -2.01 -42.47
N ALA A 6 62.24 -0.78 -42.29
CA ALA A 6 61.54 0.23 -41.49
C ALA A 6 60.19 0.63 -42.12
N ALA A 7 60.16 0.83 -43.44
CA ALA A 7 58.92 1.15 -44.17
C ALA A 7 57.89 0.01 -44.13
N THR A 8 58.33 -1.25 -44.21
CA THR A 8 57.43 -2.41 -44.09
C THR A 8 56.91 -2.59 -42.66
N LEU A 9 57.72 -2.32 -41.64
CA LEU A 9 57.29 -2.33 -40.24
C LEU A 9 56.25 -1.25 -39.94
N LEU A 10 56.46 -0.02 -40.43
CA LEU A 10 55.49 1.08 -40.27
C LEU A 10 54.18 0.79 -41.00
N GLY A 11 54.24 0.25 -42.22
CA GLY A 11 53.05 -0.17 -42.97
C GLY A 11 52.28 -1.30 -42.28
N ALA A 12 53.00 -2.31 -41.74
CA ALA A 12 52.40 -3.39 -40.98
C ALA A 12 51.76 -2.87 -39.69
N LEU A 13 52.41 -1.96 -38.96
CA LEU A 13 51.87 -1.36 -37.74
C LEU A 13 50.61 -0.53 -38.04
N GLY A 14 50.62 0.27 -39.12
CA GLY A 14 49.44 1.02 -39.56
C GLY A 14 48.26 0.12 -39.92
N LEU A 15 48.50 -0.98 -40.65
CA LEU A 15 47.47 -1.96 -41.00
C LEU A 15 46.93 -2.69 -39.76
N LEU A 16 47.81 -3.02 -38.81
CA LEU A 16 47.44 -3.69 -37.56
C LEU A 16 46.60 -2.76 -36.67
N THR A 17 46.94 -1.47 -36.63
CA THR A 17 46.17 -0.46 -35.90
C THR A 17 44.79 -0.26 -36.53
N ALA A 18 44.71 -0.18 -37.87
CA ALA A 18 43.45 -0.05 -38.60
C ALA A 18 42.55 -1.28 -38.44
N THR A 19 43.10 -2.50 -38.48
CA THR A 19 42.34 -3.73 -38.27
C THR A 19 41.86 -3.87 -36.84
N LEU A 20 42.67 -3.54 -35.83
CA LEU A 20 42.24 -3.49 -34.43
C LEU A 20 41.14 -2.45 -34.21
N GLY A 21 41.27 -1.25 -34.79
CA GLY A 21 40.24 -0.22 -34.72
C GLY A 21 38.93 -0.65 -35.36
N PHE A 22 38.99 -1.31 -36.53
CA PHE A 22 37.81 -1.86 -37.19
C PHE A 22 37.17 -2.99 -36.39
N LEU A 23 37.95 -3.90 -35.80
CA LEU A 23 37.44 -4.99 -34.96
C LEU A 23 36.77 -4.46 -33.69
N LEU A 24 37.33 -3.43 -33.05
CA LEU A 24 36.73 -2.76 -31.90
C LEU A 24 35.40 -2.07 -32.28
N LEU A 25 35.37 -1.35 -33.40
CA LEU A 25 34.17 -0.69 -33.88
C LEU A 25 33.07 -1.70 -34.29
N ALA A 26 33.44 -2.76 -35.00
CA ALA A 26 32.51 -3.82 -35.39
C ALA A 26 32.00 -4.62 -34.18
N GLY A 27 32.88 -4.88 -33.19
CA GLY A 27 32.52 -5.53 -31.93
C GLY A 27 31.53 -4.69 -31.13
N THR A 28 31.85 -3.42 -30.89
CA THR A 28 30.95 -2.48 -30.19
C THR A 28 29.62 -2.32 -30.91
N SER A 29 29.61 -2.16 -32.23
CA SER A 29 28.39 -2.05 -33.02
C SER A 29 27.50 -3.30 -32.91
N ARG A 30 28.08 -4.50 -33.00
CA ARG A 30 27.33 -5.76 -32.82
C ARG A 30 26.80 -5.93 -31.40
N THR A 31 27.59 -5.56 -30.40
CA THR A 31 27.14 -5.59 -29.00
C THR A 31 26.02 -4.59 -28.76
N THR A 32 26.14 -3.35 -29.25
CA THR A 32 25.07 -2.35 -29.17
C THR A 32 23.82 -2.82 -29.92
N GLN A 33 23.94 -3.38 -31.11
CA GLN A 33 22.81 -3.91 -31.85
C GLN A 33 22.15 -5.09 -31.13
N ALA A 34 22.92 -5.99 -30.50
CA ALA A 34 22.41 -7.12 -29.73
C ALA A 34 21.76 -6.69 -28.42
N VAL A 35 22.31 -5.68 -27.73
CA VAL A 35 21.70 -5.06 -26.55
C VAL A 35 20.41 -4.36 -26.93
N VAL A 36 20.41 -3.52 -27.96
CA VAL A 36 19.23 -2.79 -28.43
C VAL A 36 18.13 -3.74 -28.94
N THR A 37 18.47 -4.74 -29.75
CA THR A 37 17.47 -5.74 -30.18
C THR A 37 17.01 -6.65 -29.05
N GLY A 38 17.90 -6.95 -28.08
CA GLY A 38 17.56 -7.67 -26.86
C GLY A 38 16.60 -6.89 -25.96
N ASP A 39 16.89 -5.62 -25.72
CA ASP A 39 16.09 -4.71 -24.88
C ASP A 39 14.75 -4.41 -25.55
N ILE A 40 14.73 -4.09 -26.85
CA ILE A 40 13.48 -3.92 -27.61
C ILE A 40 12.68 -5.24 -27.63
N GLY A 41 13.32 -6.38 -27.86
CA GLY A 41 12.66 -7.69 -27.85
C GLY A 41 12.00 -8.00 -26.51
N ARG A 42 12.69 -7.72 -25.40
CA ARG A 42 12.17 -7.86 -24.03
C ARG A 42 11.02 -6.89 -23.73
N VAL A 43 11.13 -5.64 -24.19
CA VAL A 43 10.10 -4.60 -24.04
C VAL A 43 8.80 -4.94 -24.81
N TRP A 44 8.90 -5.64 -25.95
CA TRP A 44 7.73 -6.03 -26.75
C TRP A 44 7.08 -7.36 -26.31
N THR A 45 7.79 -8.20 -25.55
CA THR A 45 7.21 -9.38 -24.90
C THR A 45 6.67 -8.99 -23.52
N GLY A 46 5.37 -8.70 -23.44
CA GLY A 46 4.70 -8.54 -22.15
C GLY A 46 4.95 -9.72 -21.19
N PRO A 47 4.72 -9.54 -19.87
CA PRO A 47 5.12 -10.47 -18.82
C PRO A 47 4.57 -11.90 -18.95
N TYR A 48 3.52 -12.08 -19.72
CA TYR A 48 2.87 -13.37 -20.01
C TYR A 48 2.18 -13.32 -21.38
N ASP A 49 1.75 -14.48 -21.86
CA ASP A 49 1.19 -14.65 -23.21
C ASP A 49 -0.33 -14.66 -23.23
N LEU A 50 -0.96 -15.21 -22.19
CA LEU A 50 -2.42 -15.21 -22.02
C LEU A 50 -2.81 -14.64 -20.68
N LEU A 51 -3.85 -13.80 -20.72
CA LEU A 51 -4.57 -13.30 -19.57
C LEU A 51 -5.99 -13.90 -19.57
N VAL A 52 -6.25 -14.78 -18.62
CA VAL A 52 -7.59 -15.36 -18.41
C VAL A 52 -8.31 -14.52 -17.37
N ARG A 53 -9.50 -14.04 -17.71
CA ARG A 53 -10.37 -13.23 -16.82
C ARG A 53 -11.75 -13.89 -16.75
N PRO A 54 -12.55 -13.62 -15.71
CA PRO A 54 -13.92 -14.13 -15.59
C PRO A 54 -14.77 -13.85 -16.83
N ALA A 55 -15.73 -14.71 -17.12
CA ALA A 55 -16.70 -14.46 -18.18
C ALA A 55 -17.46 -13.14 -17.91
N GLY A 56 -17.63 -12.31 -18.94
CA GLY A 56 -18.30 -11.00 -18.82
C GLY A 56 -17.44 -9.87 -18.24
N SER A 57 -16.17 -10.11 -17.91
CA SER A 57 -15.27 -9.07 -17.34
C SER A 57 -14.66 -8.11 -18.37
N ARG A 58 -14.84 -8.35 -19.67
CA ARG A 58 -14.33 -7.49 -20.75
C ARG A 58 -15.30 -6.34 -20.97
N SER A 59 -14.84 -5.12 -20.78
CA SER A 59 -15.65 -3.93 -21.07
C SER A 59 -15.95 -3.81 -22.58
N ASP A 60 -17.02 -3.10 -22.93
CA ASP A 60 -17.36 -2.83 -24.34
C ASP A 60 -16.21 -2.12 -25.07
N LEU A 61 -15.49 -1.24 -24.38
CA LEU A 61 -14.32 -0.56 -24.91
C LEU A 61 -13.20 -1.55 -25.26
N GLU A 62 -12.87 -2.47 -24.35
CA GLU A 62 -11.86 -3.52 -24.60
C GLU A 62 -12.26 -4.41 -25.78
N GLN A 63 -13.55 -4.72 -25.93
CA GLN A 63 -14.06 -5.51 -27.05
C GLN A 63 -13.96 -4.76 -28.39
N GLN A 64 -14.29 -3.46 -28.41
CA GLN A 64 -14.24 -2.62 -29.61
C GLN A 64 -12.82 -2.32 -30.07
N SER A 65 -11.91 -2.04 -29.14
CA SER A 65 -10.53 -1.65 -29.47
C SER A 65 -9.58 -2.85 -29.58
N GLY A 66 -9.98 -4.04 -29.12
CA GLY A 66 -9.11 -5.20 -29.02
C GLY A 66 -7.93 -4.99 -28.06
N LEU A 67 -8.10 -4.13 -27.05
CA LEU A 67 -7.08 -3.79 -26.06
C LEU A 67 -7.48 -4.29 -24.68
N VAL A 68 -6.49 -4.40 -23.79
CA VAL A 68 -6.68 -4.65 -22.36
C VAL A 68 -6.24 -3.41 -21.61
N ARG A 69 -7.04 -2.95 -20.65
CA ARG A 69 -6.66 -1.79 -19.83
C ARG A 69 -5.46 -2.13 -18.94
N PRO A 70 -4.50 -1.20 -18.73
CA PRO A 70 -3.30 -1.48 -17.92
C PRO A 70 -3.62 -2.03 -16.53
N ASN A 71 -4.64 -1.48 -15.86
CA ASN A 71 -5.11 -1.94 -14.55
C ASN A 71 -6.28 -2.94 -14.67
N PHE A 72 -6.07 -4.05 -15.39
CA PHE A 72 -7.10 -5.03 -15.71
C PHE A 72 -7.71 -5.75 -14.48
N LEU A 73 -7.00 -5.73 -13.34
CA LEU A 73 -7.47 -6.29 -12.07
C LEU A 73 -8.47 -5.40 -11.36
N SER A 74 -8.52 -4.13 -11.76
CA SER A 74 -9.47 -3.18 -11.23
C SER A 74 -10.91 -3.63 -11.47
N GLY A 75 -11.73 -3.59 -10.41
CA GLY A 75 -13.12 -4.02 -10.48
C GLY A 75 -13.33 -5.53 -10.50
N LEU A 76 -12.26 -6.34 -10.46
CA LEU A 76 -12.36 -7.81 -10.40
C LEU A 76 -12.16 -8.26 -8.96
N THR A 77 -13.15 -8.97 -8.42
CA THR A 77 -13.12 -9.49 -7.05
C THR A 77 -13.62 -10.93 -7.05
N GLY A 78 -12.99 -11.75 -7.90
CA GLY A 78 -13.36 -13.14 -8.16
C GLY A 78 -13.97 -13.38 -9.55
N GLY A 79 -14.54 -14.57 -9.72
CA GLY A 79 -15.22 -15.05 -10.93
C GLY A 79 -14.60 -16.30 -11.57
N ILE A 80 -13.43 -16.74 -11.11
CA ILE A 80 -12.80 -18.02 -11.50
C ILE A 80 -12.63 -18.90 -10.26
N THR A 81 -12.94 -20.19 -10.36
CA THR A 81 -12.80 -21.17 -9.26
C THR A 81 -11.45 -21.87 -9.27
N LEU A 82 -11.05 -22.44 -8.12
CA LEU A 82 -9.85 -23.30 -8.02
C LEU A 82 -9.93 -24.49 -8.98
N ALA A 83 -11.12 -25.10 -9.13
CA ALA A 83 -11.32 -26.19 -10.09
C ALA A 83 -11.13 -25.75 -11.56
N GLN A 84 -11.42 -24.49 -11.90
CA GLN A 84 -11.12 -23.95 -13.23
C GLN A 84 -9.62 -23.68 -13.41
N LEU A 85 -8.94 -23.20 -12.37
CA LEU A 85 -7.48 -23.06 -12.37
C LEU A 85 -6.80 -24.41 -12.61
N ASP A 86 -7.24 -25.48 -11.94
CA ASP A 86 -6.69 -26.82 -12.12
C ASP A 86 -6.91 -27.35 -13.54
N LYS A 87 -8.07 -27.07 -14.14
CA LYS A 87 -8.33 -27.37 -15.56
C LYS A 87 -7.35 -26.65 -16.48
N ILE A 88 -7.05 -25.38 -16.21
CA ILE A 88 -6.09 -24.59 -17.01
C ILE A 88 -4.68 -25.15 -16.87
N ARG A 89 -4.27 -25.53 -15.65
CA ARG A 89 -2.99 -26.21 -15.39
C ARG A 89 -2.85 -27.54 -16.13
N GLY A 90 -3.96 -28.24 -16.33
CA GLY A 90 -4.01 -29.50 -17.07
C GLY A 90 -3.96 -29.36 -18.59
N ILE A 91 -4.00 -28.14 -19.15
CA ILE A 91 -3.95 -27.95 -20.61
C ILE A 91 -2.52 -28.25 -21.11
N PRO A 92 -2.35 -29.14 -22.12
CA PRO A 92 -1.05 -29.40 -22.71
C PRO A 92 -0.37 -28.10 -23.17
N GLY A 93 0.89 -27.92 -22.77
CA GLY A 93 1.68 -26.72 -23.08
C GLY A 93 1.65 -25.63 -22.02
N VAL A 94 0.69 -25.64 -21.08
CA VAL A 94 0.68 -24.73 -19.92
C VAL A 94 1.66 -25.23 -18.87
N LYS A 95 2.81 -24.57 -18.74
CA LYS A 95 3.83 -24.88 -17.71
C LYS A 95 3.59 -24.14 -16.40
N ILE A 96 3.10 -22.90 -16.50
CA ILE A 96 2.84 -22.01 -15.37
C ILE A 96 1.45 -21.42 -15.57
N ALA A 97 0.64 -21.46 -14.53
CA ALA A 97 -0.61 -20.70 -14.43
C ALA A 97 -0.57 -19.96 -13.09
N ALA A 98 -0.39 -18.64 -13.15
CA ALA A 98 -0.23 -17.79 -11.99
C ALA A 98 -1.55 -17.06 -11.67
N PRO A 99 -2.39 -17.62 -10.79
CA PRO A 99 -3.63 -16.98 -10.36
C PRO A 99 -3.34 -15.75 -9.50
N VAL A 100 -4.20 -14.75 -9.60
CA VAL A 100 -4.33 -13.66 -8.65
C VAL A 100 -5.79 -13.57 -8.23
N ALA A 101 -6.02 -13.56 -6.92
CA ALA A 101 -7.33 -13.44 -6.28
C ALA A 101 -7.38 -12.11 -5.53
N VAL A 102 -7.80 -11.04 -6.22
CA VAL A 102 -7.99 -9.73 -5.57
C VAL A 102 -9.12 -9.86 -4.57
N ALA A 103 -8.77 -9.83 -3.28
CA ALA A 103 -9.76 -9.92 -2.23
C ALA A 103 -10.47 -8.57 -2.05
N GLY A 104 -9.79 -7.46 -2.25
CA GLY A 104 -10.38 -6.13 -2.18
C GLY A 104 -9.44 -5.14 -1.55
N VAL A 105 -10.00 -4.09 -0.97
CA VAL A 105 -9.28 -3.08 -0.21
C VAL A 105 -9.44 -3.38 1.27
N VAL A 106 -8.35 -3.31 2.02
CA VAL A 106 -8.31 -3.43 3.47
C VAL A 106 -7.67 -2.19 4.07
N ASN A 107 -7.94 -1.95 5.35
CA ASN A 107 -7.21 -0.93 6.07
C ASN A 107 -5.84 -1.42 6.48
N TRP A 108 -4.84 -0.63 6.11
CA TRP A 108 -3.48 -0.79 6.55
C TRP A 108 -3.10 0.44 7.37
N PRO A 109 -2.55 0.27 8.58
CA PRO A 109 -2.18 1.41 9.38
C PRO A 109 -0.98 2.15 8.77
N ALA A 110 -1.05 3.47 8.83
CA ALA A 110 0.05 4.38 8.54
C ALA A 110 0.15 5.38 9.68
N ALA A 111 1.33 5.94 9.91
CA ALA A 111 1.55 6.87 10.99
C ALA A 111 2.62 7.91 10.65
N TRP A 112 2.56 9.05 11.33
CA TRP A 112 3.65 10.02 11.40
C TRP A 112 4.05 10.22 12.86
N SER A 113 5.28 10.67 13.08
CA SER A 113 5.84 10.92 14.42
C SER A 113 6.74 12.16 14.37
N ILE A 114 6.63 13.01 15.39
CA ILE A 114 7.29 14.31 15.49
C ILE A 114 7.92 14.42 16.89
N ASP A 115 9.24 14.58 16.93
CA ASP A 115 9.95 15.02 18.14
C ASP A 115 9.63 16.50 18.42
N LEU A 116 9.02 16.76 19.57
CA LEU A 116 8.63 18.08 20.01
C LEU A 116 9.75 18.81 20.74
N SER A 117 10.84 18.15 21.13
CA SER A 117 11.94 18.72 21.92
C SER A 117 12.43 20.07 21.41
N PRO A 118 12.61 20.29 20.09
CA PRO A 118 13.07 21.58 19.56
C PRO A 118 12.08 22.73 19.76
N TYR A 119 10.81 22.43 20.03
CA TYR A 119 9.72 23.41 20.13
C TYR A 119 9.25 23.66 21.57
N VAL A 120 9.74 22.88 22.52
CA VAL A 120 9.48 23.06 23.96
C VAL A 120 10.16 24.34 24.44
N ASP A 121 9.39 25.23 25.08
CA ASP A 121 9.96 26.39 25.77
C ASP A 121 10.13 26.04 27.26
N PRO A 122 11.37 25.87 27.74
CA PRO A 122 11.64 25.41 29.10
C PRO A 122 11.24 26.41 30.19
N SER A 123 10.91 27.66 29.82
CA SER A 123 10.43 28.68 30.76
C SER A 123 8.95 28.52 31.13
N LYS A 124 8.20 27.70 30.39
CA LYS A 124 6.77 27.50 30.63
C LYS A 124 6.56 26.24 31.48
N PRO A 125 5.78 26.30 32.57
CA PRO A 125 5.55 25.13 33.43
C PRO A 125 4.67 24.07 32.74
N LEU A 126 3.77 24.49 31.86
CA LEU A 126 2.90 23.60 31.08
C LEU A 126 2.63 24.19 29.70
N GLN A 127 2.70 23.35 28.69
CA GLN A 127 2.42 23.70 27.30
C GLN A 127 1.58 22.60 26.65
N ALA A 128 0.79 22.96 25.64
CA ALA A 128 0.10 22.00 24.81
C ALA A 128 0.59 22.10 23.36
N PHE A 129 0.73 20.97 22.68
CA PHE A 129 1.12 20.87 21.29
C PHE A 129 0.04 20.16 20.50
N ARG A 130 -0.22 20.58 19.26
CA ARG A 130 -1.07 19.86 18.31
C ARG A 130 -0.47 19.93 16.92
N VAL A 131 -0.94 19.08 16.03
CA VAL A 131 -0.54 19.07 14.62
C VAL A 131 -1.76 19.32 13.75
N ILE A 132 -1.61 20.24 12.81
CA ILE A 132 -2.55 20.43 11.71
C ILE A 132 -1.97 19.68 10.49
N GLU A 133 -2.68 18.65 10.07
CA GLU A 133 -2.35 17.84 8.90
C GLU A 133 -3.07 18.42 7.68
N GLN A 134 -2.32 18.80 6.64
CA GLN A 134 -2.86 19.16 5.33
C GLN A 134 -2.24 18.26 4.27
N ALA A 135 -3.07 17.42 3.64
CA ALA A 135 -2.66 16.56 2.56
C ALA A 135 -3.00 17.15 1.18
N ARG A 136 -2.15 16.87 0.19
CA ARG A 136 -2.37 17.15 -1.22
C ARG A 136 -2.05 15.90 -2.04
N GLY A 137 -2.86 15.61 -3.04
CA GLY A 137 -2.72 14.45 -3.92
C GLY A 137 -2.93 14.83 -5.39
N ASP A 138 -3.03 13.81 -6.25
CA ASP A 138 -3.28 13.98 -7.70
C ASP A 138 -2.30 14.97 -8.37
N ALA A 139 -0.99 14.73 -8.17
CA ALA A 139 0.07 15.62 -8.63
C ALA A 139 -0.05 17.08 -8.13
N GLY A 140 -0.70 17.29 -6.98
CA GLY A 140 -0.95 18.60 -6.39
C GLY A 140 -2.22 19.29 -6.89
N LEU A 141 -3.02 18.65 -7.73
CA LEU A 141 -4.31 19.18 -8.20
C LEU A 141 -5.40 19.11 -7.13
N SER A 142 -5.30 18.15 -6.21
CA SER A 142 -6.25 17.98 -5.10
C SER A 142 -5.63 18.44 -3.79
N THR A 143 -6.36 19.28 -3.05
CA THR A 143 -6.04 19.68 -1.67
C THR A 143 -7.19 19.28 -0.77
N TYR A 144 -6.88 18.55 0.30
CA TYR A 144 -7.90 17.99 1.17
C TYR A 144 -8.12 18.85 2.42
N PRO A 145 -9.30 18.80 3.05
CA PRO A 145 -9.56 19.49 4.31
C PRO A 145 -8.50 19.14 5.36
N ALA A 146 -8.01 20.14 6.09
CA ALA A 146 -7.02 19.91 7.12
C ALA A 146 -7.64 19.16 8.31
N ALA A 147 -6.91 18.18 8.84
CA ALA A 147 -7.25 17.47 10.06
C ALA A 147 -6.42 18.02 11.22
N THR A 148 -6.97 18.07 12.42
CA THR A 148 -6.26 18.49 13.63
C THR A 148 -6.08 17.29 14.54
N SER A 149 -4.84 17.00 14.93
CA SER A 149 -4.56 15.94 15.89
C SER A 149 -5.15 16.27 17.27
N GLY A 150 -5.27 15.26 18.12
CA GLY A 150 -5.34 15.48 19.56
C GLY A 150 -4.13 16.29 20.05
N ALA A 151 -4.30 17.02 21.15
CA ALA A 151 -3.23 17.80 21.74
C ALA A 151 -2.43 17.00 22.78
N VAL A 152 -1.11 17.17 22.80
CA VAL A 152 -0.17 16.57 23.75
C VAL A 152 0.26 17.61 24.77
N LEU A 153 0.33 17.19 26.03
CA LEU A 153 0.76 18.07 27.13
C LEU A 153 2.23 17.84 27.43
N VAL A 154 2.98 18.93 27.54
CA VAL A 154 4.41 18.88 27.83
C VAL A 154 4.70 19.81 28.99
N SER A 155 5.29 19.26 30.05
CA SER A 155 5.79 20.01 31.19
C SER A 155 7.29 19.72 31.35
N PRO A 156 8.18 20.70 31.10
CA PRO A 156 9.62 20.53 31.25
C PRO A 156 10.07 20.18 32.68
N SER A 157 9.39 20.73 33.70
CA SER A 157 9.68 20.51 35.12
C SER A 157 8.76 19.48 35.78
N GLY A 158 7.67 19.10 35.12
CA GLY A 158 6.67 18.18 35.65
C GLY A 158 7.16 16.73 35.68
N SER A 159 6.48 15.92 36.50
CA SER A 159 6.72 14.48 36.61
C SER A 159 5.48 13.70 36.20
N VAL A 160 5.67 12.60 35.50
CA VAL A 160 4.61 11.65 35.14
C VAL A 160 4.69 10.46 36.08
N SER A 161 3.54 10.07 36.60
CA SER A 161 3.36 8.85 37.38
C SER A 161 2.40 7.91 36.67
N ILE A 162 2.77 6.63 36.60
CA ILE A 162 1.98 5.60 35.91
C ILE A 162 1.63 4.51 36.93
N THR A 163 0.35 4.34 37.17
CA THR A 163 -0.18 3.17 37.88
C THR A 163 -0.40 2.06 36.86
N ARG A 164 -0.01 0.83 37.18
CA ARG A 164 -0.17 -0.34 36.31
C ARG A 164 -1.00 -1.42 36.99
N ASP A 165 -1.73 -2.19 36.19
CA ASP A 165 -2.42 -3.39 36.66
C ASP A 165 -1.46 -4.57 36.86
N VAL A 166 -2.03 -5.73 37.21
CA VAL A 166 -1.28 -6.97 37.46
C VAL A 166 -0.67 -7.57 36.18
N GLN A 167 -1.11 -7.13 34.99
CA GLN A 167 -0.54 -7.48 33.69
C GLN A 167 0.54 -6.48 33.25
N GLY A 168 0.80 -5.43 34.04
CA GLY A 168 1.76 -4.37 33.72
C GLY A 168 1.21 -3.31 32.75
N LEU A 169 -0.07 -3.37 32.40
CA LEU A 169 -0.72 -2.38 31.57
C LEU A 169 -0.98 -1.12 32.40
N PRO A 170 -0.74 0.08 31.84
CA PRO A 170 -1.04 1.31 32.54
C PRO A 170 -2.56 1.43 32.78
N THR A 171 -2.97 1.88 33.96
CA THR A 171 -4.38 2.07 34.37
C THR A 171 -4.70 3.50 34.74
N HIS A 172 -3.71 4.25 35.23
CA HIS A 172 -3.82 5.68 35.50
C HIS A 172 -2.49 6.35 35.17
N VAL A 173 -2.55 7.48 34.49
CA VAL A 173 -1.38 8.26 34.09
C VAL A 173 -1.63 9.69 34.54
N VAL A 174 -0.79 10.19 35.44
CA VAL A 174 -0.95 11.52 36.03
C VAL A 174 0.30 12.33 35.81
N LEU A 175 0.14 13.47 35.14
CA LEU A 175 1.16 14.51 35.03
C LEU A 175 1.02 15.47 36.22
N THR A 176 2.09 15.61 37.00
CA THR A 176 2.17 16.55 38.12
C THR A 176 2.99 17.77 37.73
N VAL A 177 2.40 18.96 37.83
CA VAL A 177 3.04 20.25 37.51
C VAL A 177 2.77 21.22 38.66
N ASP A 178 3.83 21.73 39.29
CA ASP A 178 3.72 22.73 40.38
C ASP A 178 2.68 22.36 41.46
N GLY A 179 2.63 21.07 41.84
CA GLY A 179 1.70 20.54 42.85
C GLY A 179 0.27 20.26 42.36
N HIS A 180 -0.05 20.58 41.11
CA HIS A 180 -1.32 20.22 40.47
C HIS A 180 -1.19 18.89 39.75
N GLN A 181 -2.27 18.11 39.70
CA GLN A 181 -2.32 16.81 39.04
C GLN A 181 -3.27 16.87 37.85
N ILE A 182 -2.81 16.36 36.71
CA ILE A 182 -3.56 16.27 35.47
C ILE A 182 -3.66 14.79 35.09
N ASP A 183 -4.88 14.26 34.99
CA ASP A 183 -5.13 12.89 34.50
C ASP A 183 -5.03 12.86 32.97
N CYS A 184 -4.02 12.18 32.46
CA CYS A 184 -3.68 12.12 31.03
C CYS A 184 -4.58 11.16 30.23
N TRP A 185 -5.35 10.31 30.92
CA TRP A 185 -6.18 9.28 30.29
C TRP A 185 -7.66 9.71 30.20
N ASN A 186 -8.11 10.61 31.08
CA ASN A 186 -9.52 10.68 31.45
C ASN A 186 -10.16 12.05 31.26
N PHE A 187 -9.75 12.81 30.24
CA PHE A 187 -10.32 14.14 29.98
C PHE A 187 -11.74 14.04 29.44
N PRO A 188 -12.70 14.85 29.93
CA PRO A 188 -13.99 15.00 29.28
C PRO A 188 -13.79 15.54 27.86
N ASP A 189 -14.21 14.76 26.87
CA ASP A 189 -14.25 15.18 25.48
C ASP A 189 -15.63 14.83 24.89
N PRO A 190 -16.52 15.82 24.71
CA PRO A 190 -17.85 15.59 24.18
C PRO A 190 -17.84 15.19 22.70
N THR A 191 -16.71 15.31 22.01
CA THR A 191 -16.51 14.85 20.63
C THR A 191 -15.96 13.43 20.55
N SER A 192 -15.44 12.90 21.67
CA SER A 192 -15.07 11.49 21.76
C SER A 192 -16.32 10.60 21.92
N PRO A 193 -16.40 9.47 21.21
CA PRO A 193 -17.47 8.49 21.38
C PRO A 193 -17.66 7.98 22.82
N THR A 194 -16.58 7.89 23.59
CA THR A 194 -16.61 7.46 25.00
C THR A 194 -16.90 8.62 25.98
N GLY A 195 -17.11 9.84 25.46
CA GLY A 195 -17.19 11.08 26.23
C GLY A 195 -15.85 11.48 26.86
N ARG A 196 -14.77 10.75 26.54
CA ARG A 196 -13.43 10.97 27.09
C ARG A 196 -12.34 10.73 26.07
N ASN A 197 -11.25 11.47 26.15
CA ASN A 197 -10.11 11.25 25.27
C ASN A 197 -8.82 11.01 26.04
N TYR A 198 -7.96 10.25 25.38
CA TYR A 198 -6.60 9.96 25.80
C TYR A 198 -5.72 11.09 25.26
N GLN A 199 -4.98 11.76 26.14
CA GLN A 199 -4.02 12.76 25.75
C GLN A 199 -2.63 12.37 26.26
N PRO A 200 -1.65 12.15 25.37
CA PRO A 200 -0.31 11.86 25.82
C PRO A 200 0.24 13.05 26.61
N CYS A 201 0.85 12.74 27.75
CA CYS A 201 1.55 13.70 28.59
C CYS A 201 3.04 13.39 28.64
N PHE A 202 3.85 14.43 28.71
CA PHE A 202 5.28 14.34 28.92
C PHE A 202 5.71 15.20 30.12
N GLY A 203 6.52 14.61 31.00
CA GLY A 203 7.14 15.29 32.15
C GLY A 203 8.65 15.17 32.10
N GLY A 204 9.35 16.29 31.98
CA GLY A 204 10.81 16.33 31.83
C GLY A 204 11.58 15.89 33.07
N ALA A 205 10.96 15.83 34.26
CA ALA A 205 11.58 15.27 35.46
C ALA A 205 11.55 13.73 35.51
N THR A 206 10.76 13.10 34.63
CA THR A 206 10.64 11.64 34.52
C THR A 206 10.57 11.24 33.03
N PRO A 207 11.62 11.51 32.25
CA PRO A 207 11.61 11.31 30.80
C PRO A 207 11.42 9.84 30.40
N ASP A 208 11.75 8.89 31.27
CA ASP A 208 11.53 7.45 31.05
C ASP A 208 10.14 6.97 31.52
N ALA A 209 9.38 7.82 32.22
CA ALA A 209 8.03 7.50 32.70
C ALA A 209 6.96 8.01 31.72
N ILE A 210 7.23 7.92 30.41
CA ILE A 210 6.25 8.32 29.40
C ILE A 210 5.03 7.43 29.49
N ASP A 211 3.88 8.08 29.28
CA ASP A 211 2.64 7.42 28.97
C ASP A 211 2.74 6.54 27.71
N ASN A 212 3.12 5.27 27.89
CA ASN A 212 3.04 4.24 26.86
C ASN A 212 1.62 3.68 26.71
N SER A 213 0.59 4.25 27.38
CA SER A 213 -0.79 3.75 27.34
C SER A 213 -1.49 3.98 26.01
N VAL A 214 -0.93 4.83 25.16
CA VAL A 214 -1.30 4.89 23.76
C VAL A 214 -0.75 3.64 23.06
N ALA A 215 -1.53 2.56 23.13
CA ALA A 215 -1.23 1.21 22.67
C ALA A 215 -0.97 1.06 21.15
N PHE A 216 -0.62 2.14 20.44
CA PHE A 216 -0.49 2.20 18.99
C PHE A 216 0.70 3.06 18.51
N GLN A 217 1.66 3.36 19.39
CA GLN A 217 2.92 3.98 18.97
C GLN A 217 3.67 3.08 17.97
N PRO A 218 4.23 3.63 16.87
CA PRO A 218 5.08 2.86 15.99
C PRO A 218 6.28 2.27 16.73
N VAL A 219 6.61 1.00 16.47
CA VAL A 219 7.80 0.35 17.03
C VAL A 219 9.05 1.11 16.59
N GLY A 220 9.93 1.41 17.55
CA GLY A 220 11.15 2.18 17.31
C GLY A 220 10.98 3.70 17.44
N THR A 221 9.80 4.18 17.85
CA THR A 221 9.63 5.58 18.28
C THR A 221 10.51 5.86 19.49
N ASP A 222 11.25 6.97 19.45
CA ASP A 222 12.03 7.43 20.60
C ASP A 222 11.09 7.98 21.68
N THR A 223 11.05 7.27 22.81
CA THR A 223 10.24 7.59 23.98
C THR A 223 11.08 8.16 25.11
N THR A 224 12.26 8.73 24.84
CA THR A 224 13.04 9.48 25.84
C THR A 224 12.81 10.99 25.73
N HIS A 225 12.10 11.40 24.69
CA HIS A 225 11.81 12.77 24.32
C HIS A 225 10.28 12.98 24.14
N PRO A 226 9.78 14.21 24.29
CA PRO A 226 8.38 14.52 24.02
C PRO A 226 8.07 14.29 22.54
N THR A 227 7.39 13.19 22.22
CA THR A 227 7.07 12.81 20.84
C THR A 227 5.56 12.81 20.63
N LEU A 228 5.09 13.53 19.61
CA LEU A 228 3.70 13.50 19.16
C LEU A 228 3.62 12.67 17.88
N TRP A 229 2.67 11.74 17.84
CA TRP A 229 2.45 10.89 16.69
C TRP A 229 0.95 10.87 16.35
N GLY A 230 0.65 10.60 15.09
CA GLY A 230 -0.70 10.39 14.60
C GLY A 230 -0.74 9.15 13.74
N SER A 231 -1.88 8.45 13.75
CA SER A 231 -2.13 7.32 12.87
C SER A 231 -3.38 7.56 12.05
N PHE A 232 -3.39 6.99 10.86
CA PHE A 232 -4.54 6.99 9.99
C PHE A 232 -4.58 5.67 9.21
N ASN A 233 -5.73 5.41 8.60
CA ASN A 233 -5.89 4.23 7.77
C ASN A 233 -5.52 4.55 6.33
N GLN A 234 -4.61 3.76 5.80
CA GLN A 234 -4.29 3.75 4.39
C GLN A 234 -5.00 2.57 3.72
N PRO A 235 -5.86 2.82 2.73
CA PRO A 235 -6.46 1.75 1.97
C PRO A 235 -5.41 1.06 1.11
N VAL A 236 -5.26 -0.25 1.27
CA VAL A 236 -4.36 -1.07 0.45
C VAL A 236 -5.12 -2.21 -0.17
N VAL A 237 -4.79 -2.52 -1.43
CA VAL A 237 -5.34 -3.70 -2.10
C VAL A 237 -4.63 -4.94 -1.57
N ILE A 238 -5.42 -5.94 -1.17
CA ILE A 238 -4.94 -7.27 -0.78
C ILE A 238 -5.32 -8.30 -1.84
N ALA A 239 -4.36 -9.17 -2.20
CA ALA A 239 -4.57 -10.24 -3.17
C ALA A 239 -3.99 -11.57 -2.69
N GLY A 240 -4.69 -12.67 -2.96
CA GLY A 240 -4.18 -14.02 -2.86
C GLY A 240 -3.40 -14.41 -4.11
N ILE A 241 -2.25 -15.04 -3.92
CA ILE A 241 -1.43 -15.60 -5.00
C ILE A 241 -1.16 -17.08 -4.76
N ASP A 242 -0.78 -17.79 -5.82
CA ASP A 242 -0.05 -19.05 -5.69
C ASP A 242 1.45 -18.71 -5.57
N PRO A 243 2.10 -18.93 -4.40
CA PRO A 243 3.47 -18.46 -4.20
C PRO A 243 4.49 -19.09 -5.13
N GLN A 244 4.30 -20.36 -5.52
CA GLN A 244 5.20 -21.06 -6.44
C GLN A 244 5.02 -20.58 -7.88
N ALA A 245 3.77 -20.41 -8.30
CA ALA A 245 3.51 -19.86 -9.63
C ALA A 245 3.99 -18.41 -9.76
N GLU A 246 3.88 -17.61 -8.70
CA GLU A 246 4.35 -16.21 -8.70
C GLU A 246 5.88 -16.11 -8.66
N ALA A 247 6.54 -16.97 -7.88
CA ALA A 247 8.00 -17.11 -7.88
C ALA A 247 8.50 -17.53 -9.28
N ALA A 248 7.83 -18.47 -9.93
CA ALA A 248 8.20 -18.93 -11.27
C ALA A 248 7.92 -17.88 -12.36
N LEU A 249 6.85 -17.09 -12.24
CA LEU A 249 6.47 -16.07 -13.21
C LEU A 249 7.32 -14.81 -13.08
N PHE A 250 7.48 -14.29 -11.86
CA PHE A 250 8.07 -12.97 -11.60
C PHE A 250 9.26 -12.97 -10.65
N GLY A 251 9.61 -14.10 -10.03
CA GLY A 251 10.70 -14.15 -9.05
C GLY A 251 10.38 -13.39 -7.77
N LEU A 252 9.09 -13.32 -7.39
CA LEU A 252 8.65 -12.57 -6.20
C LEU A 252 9.36 -13.03 -4.91
N ASP A 253 9.68 -14.31 -4.81
CA ASP A 253 10.47 -14.91 -3.72
C ASP A 253 11.85 -14.26 -3.56
N LYS A 254 12.48 -13.86 -4.68
CA LYS A 254 13.80 -13.22 -4.71
C LYS A 254 13.72 -11.71 -4.44
N CYS A 255 12.53 -11.13 -4.50
CA CYS A 255 12.28 -9.73 -4.21
C CYS A 255 11.92 -9.47 -2.74
N VAL A 256 11.81 -10.53 -1.92
CA VAL A 256 11.64 -10.38 -0.45
C VAL A 256 12.92 -9.80 0.15
N THR A 257 12.80 -8.63 0.77
CA THR A 257 13.93 -7.86 1.36
C THR A 257 14.08 -8.10 2.85
N SER A 258 13.02 -8.53 3.55
CA SER A 258 13.06 -8.85 4.96
C SER A 258 12.01 -9.90 5.34
N GLY A 259 12.23 -10.60 6.45
CA GLY A 259 11.35 -11.68 6.91
C GLY A 259 11.41 -12.90 6.00
N ARG A 260 10.26 -13.46 5.65
CA ARG A 260 10.11 -14.71 4.88
C ARG A 260 9.05 -14.55 3.79
N TYR A 261 9.26 -15.26 2.68
CA TYR A 261 8.27 -15.39 1.62
C TYR A 261 7.04 -16.19 2.08
N LEU A 262 5.93 -16.08 1.34
CA LEU A 262 4.70 -16.83 1.60
C LEU A 262 4.95 -18.35 1.45
N PRO A 263 4.39 -19.19 2.34
CA PRO A 263 4.48 -20.64 2.20
C PRO A 263 3.59 -21.15 1.06
N GLU A 264 3.90 -22.31 0.47
CA GLU A 264 3.10 -22.90 -0.62
C GLU A 264 1.64 -23.16 -0.24
N THR A 265 1.45 -23.60 1.01
CA THR A 265 0.16 -23.88 1.64
C THR A 265 0.14 -23.25 3.03
N GLY A 266 -1.03 -23.10 3.61
CA GLY A 266 -1.25 -22.20 4.74
C GLY A 266 -1.64 -20.81 4.27
N GLY A 267 -1.87 -19.91 5.21
CA GLY A 267 -2.42 -18.58 4.95
C GLY A 267 -3.16 -18.02 6.14
N ILE A 268 -3.64 -18.90 7.03
CA ILE A 268 -4.29 -18.54 8.30
C ILE A 268 -3.57 -19.24 9.45
N GLY A 269 -2.77 -18.50 10.20
CA GLY A 269 -2.24 -18.90 11.50
C GLY A 269 -3.31 -18.86 12.60
N ARG A 270 -2.98 -19.39 13.78
CA ARG A 270 -3.82 -19.29 14.99
C ARG A 270 -2.98 -18.78 16.15
N SER A 271 -3.48 -17.76 16.85
CA SER A 271 -2.90 -17.33 18.12
C SER A 271 -3.28 -18.29 19.27
N LYS A 272 -2.64 -18.16 20.43
CA LYS A 272 -2.97 -18.92 21.65
C LYS A 272 -4.43 -18.71 22.09
N ASP A 273 -5.00 -17.56 21.77
CA ASP A 273 -6.38 -17.18 22.08
C ASP A 273 -7.37 -17.51 20.95
N TYR A 274 -6.97 -18.38 20.01
CA TYR A 274 -7.75 -18.83 18.86
C TYR A 274 -8.16 -17.71 17.88
N GLN A 275 -7.51 -16.54 17.95
CA GLN A 275 -7.70 -15.50 16.95
C GLN A 275 -7.05 -15.95 15.62
N PRO A 276 -7.79 -15.90 14.49
CA PRO A 276 -7.19 -16.14 13.18
C PRO A 276 -6.12 -15.10 12.90
N ARG A 277 -4.97 -15.54 12.35
CA ARG A 277 -3.91 -14.63 11.90
C ARG A 277 -3.73 -14.77 10.40
N LEU A 278 -4.06 -13.72 9.64
CA LEU A 278 -3.91 -13.74 8.19
C LEU A 278 -2.44 -13.51 7.83
N GLN A 279 -1.81 -14.53 7.28
CA GLN A 279 -0.41 -14.50 6.87
C GLN A 279 -0.27 -13.71 5.58
N VAL A 280 0.59 -12.69 5.62
CA VAL A 280 0.82 -11.79 4.50
C VAL A 280 2.29 -11.47 4.31
N ILE A 281 2.67 -11.15 3.09
CA ILE A 281 3.83 -10.31 2.81
C ILE A 281 3.34 -8.94 2.33
N ALA A 282 4.05 -7.88 2.67
CA ALA A 282 3.68 -6.52 2.29
C ALA A 282 4.77 -5.88 1.44
N SER A 283 4.37 -4.95 0.56
CA SER A 283 5.33 -4.12 -0.15
C SER A 283 6.15 -3.31 0.84
N GLY A 284 7.44 -3.12 0.58
CA GLY A 284 8.32 -2.27 1.37
C GLY A 284 8.04 -0.77 1.22
N GLY A 285 7.11 -0.38 0.33
CA GLY A 285 6.69 1.00 0.15
C GLY A 285 5.26 1.10 -0.40
N SER A 286 4.77 2.33 -0.48
CA SER A 286 3.47 2.68 -1.05
C SER A 286 3.62 3.42 -2.38
N PHE A 287 2.59 3.31 -3.24
CA PHE A 287 2.46 4.12 -4.46
C PHE A 287 1.56 5.34 -4.29
N ILE A 288 1.07 5.61 -3.08
CA ILE A 288 0.26 6.81 -2.81
C ILE A 288 1.14 8.06 -2.92
N ASP A 289 0.69 9.02 -3.74
CA ASP A 289 1.41 10.28 -4.02
C ASP A 289 0.86 11.46 -3.23
N GLU A 290 0.59 11.21 -1.96
CA GLU A 290 0.15 12.27 -1.07
C GLU A 290 1.33 12.93 -0.40
N GLN A 291 1.39 14.25 -0.54
CA GLN A 291 2.26 15.13 0.21
C GLN A 291 1.50 15.63 1.43
N ILE A 292 2.06 15.41 2.61
CA ILE A 292 1.42 15.70 3.89
C ILE A 292 2.24 16.77 4.59
N GLU A 293 1.66 17.97 4.74
CA GLU A 293 2.20 19.03 5.56
C GLU A 293 1.71 18.89 7.00
N LEU A 294 2.64 18.73 7.94
CA LEU A 294 2.38 18.63 9.37
C LEU A 294 2.80 19.95 10.03
N SER A 295 1.84 20.85 10.25
CA SER A 295 2.07 22.11 10.94
C SER A 295 1.99 21.92 12.45
N ILE A 296 3.08 22.22 13.17
CA ILE A 296 3.18 22.04 14.61
C ILE A 296 2.76 23.34 15.28
N GLU A 297 1.71 23.27 16.10
CA GLU A 297 1.21 24.40 16.86
C GLU A 297 1.42 24.17 18.36
N ARG A 298 1.71 25.25 19.07
CA ARG A 298 1.91 25.26 20.52
C ARG A 298 0.98 26.28 21.15
N SER A 299 0.41 25.94 22.30
CA SER A 299 -0.23 26.88 23.21
C SER A 299 0.52 26.92 24.54
N ALA A 300 0.91 28.13 24.96
CA ALA A 300 1.40 28.40 26.30
C ALA A 300 0.26 28.67 27.32
N ALA A 301 -1.00 28.73 26.85
CA ALA A 301 -2.18 28.97 27.66
C ALA A 301 -2.85 27.65 28.08
N ALA A 302 -2.06 26.67 28.51
CA ALA A 302 -2.54 25.37 29.00
C ALA A 302 -3.05 25.41 30.46
N GLY A 303 -3.02 26.58 31.11
CA GLY A 303 -3.50 26.81 32.48
C GLY A 303 -4.94 26.37 32.78
N PRO A 304 -5.90 26.40 31.83
CA PRO A 304 -7.24 25.83 32.05
C PRO A 304 -7.24 24.36 32.51
N LEU A 305 -6.27 23.55 32.06
CA LEU A 305 -6.16 22.14 32.47
C LEU A 305 -5.78 21.98 33.94
N LEU A 306 -5.10 22.96 34.52
CA LEU A 306 -4.79 22.98 35.97
C LEU A 306 -6.03 23.30 36.82
N GLN A 307 -7.13 23.69 36.18
CA GLN A 307 -8.41 24.03 36.80
C GLN A 307 -9.51 23.03 36.42
N ASP A 308 -9.12 21.81 36.01
CA ASP A 308 -10.01 20.75 35.53
C ASP A 308 -10.90 21.14 34.34
N GLN A 309 -10.54 22.18 33.59
CA GLN A 309 -11.20 22.51 32.33
C GLN A 309 -10.65 21.59 31.23
N GLY A 310 -11.53 21.08 30.36
CA GLY A 310 -11.13 20.17 29.28
C GLY A 310 -10.26 20.83 28.20
N ILE A 311 -9.66 20.01 27.33
CA ILE A 311 -8.72 20.44 26.30
C ILE A 311 -9.28 21.47 25.32
N ALA A 312 -10.61 21.46 25.12
CA ALA A 312 -11.32 22.43 24.29
C ALA A 312 -11.20 23.89 24.81
N ALA A 313 -10.83 24.08 26.08
CA ALA A 313 -10.59 25.39 26.67
C ALA A 313 -9.19 25.97 26.35
N ILE A 314 -8.28 25.18 25.78
CA ILE A 314 -6.95 25.65 25.38
C ILE A 314 -7.08 26.56 24.15
N ALA A 315 -6.65 27.81 24.32
CA ALA A 315 -6.64 28.83 23.27
C ALA A 315 -5.21 29.31 22.97
N GLY A 316 -5.05 30.26 22.05
CA GLY A 316 -3.75 30.87 21.75
C GLY A 316 -2.76 29.92 21.08
N TRP A 317 -3.26 29.10 20.14
CA TRP A 317 -2.43 28.21 19.34
C TRP A 317 -1.61 29.01 18.33
N GLU A 318 -0.30 28.82 18.35
CA GLU A 318 0.65 29.48 17.45
C GLU A 318 1.50 28.43 16.74
N ARG A 319 1.73 28.59 15.44
CA ARG A 319 2.63 27.72 14.68
C ARG A 319 4.06 27.94 15.14
N VAL A 320 4.69 26.87 15.63
CA VAL A 320 6.08 26.85 16.10
C VAL A 320 7.00 26.04 15.18
N GLY A 321 6.43 25.22 14.30
CA GLY A 321 7.19 24.39 13.38
C GLY A 321 6.36 23.82 12.24
N GLN A 322 7.04 23.12 11.35
CA GLN A 322 6.44 22.35 10.28
C GLN A 322 7.35 21.16 9.95
N GLN A 323 6.74 20.04 9.59
CA GLN A 323 7.42 18.92 8.94
C GLN A 323 6.66 18.51 7.67
N GLN A 324 7.38 17.86 6.76
CA GLN A 324 6.79 17.24 5.58
C GLN A 324 6.85 15.72 5.74
N ALA A 325 5.77 15.06 5.35
CA ALA A 325 5.68 13.62 5.21
C ALA A 325 5.06 13.28 3.84
N THR A 326 5.18 12.01 3.46
CA THR A 326 4.52 11.43 2.30
C THR A 326 3.73 10.19 2.69
N GLY A 327 2.72 9.81 1.90
CA GLY A 327 2.00 8.56 2.11
C GLY A 327 2.92 7.33 2.20
N ASP A 328 4.00 7.30 1.41
CA ASP A 328 5.03 6.24 1.50
C ASP A 328 5.82 6.28 2.82
N SER A 329 6.26 7.46 3.27
CA SER A 329 6.99 7.58 4.55
C SER A 329 6.15 7.15 5.74
N THR A 330 4.84 7.48 5.73
CA THR A 330 3.92 7.14 6.82
C THR A 330 3.55 5.66 6.82
N TYR A 331 3.46 5.04 5.64
CA TYR A 331 3.28 3.60 5.48
C TYR A 331 4.49 2.83 6.02
N ARG A 332 5.71 3.23 5.63
CA ARG A 332 6.95 2.56 6.03
C ARG A 332 7.19 2.60 7.53
N LEU A 333 6.84 3.71 8.18
CA LEU A 333 6.99 3.86 9.63
C LEU A 333 6.22 2.78 10.42
N MET A 334 5.13 2.25 9.85
CA MET A 334 4.27 1.27 10.53
C MET A 334 4.67 -0.20 10.28
N LEU A 335 5.50 -0.48 9.27
CA LEU A 335 5.89 -1.86 8.94
C LEU A 335 6.58 -2.62 10.10
N PRO A 336 7.48 -2.02 10.90
CA PRO A 336 8.06 -2.70 12.07
C PRO A 336 7.02 -3.08 13.13
N THR A 337 6.02 -2.21 13.36
CA THR A 337 4.93 -2.46 14.31
C THR A 337 4.07 -3.63 13.88
N LEU A 338 3.76 -3.71 12.59
CA LEU A 338 3.02 -4.83 12.00
C LEU A 338 3.80 -6.14 12.08
N ALA A 339 5.12 -6.10 11.85
CA ALA A 339 6.00 -7.25 12.02
C ALA A 339 6.07 -7.73 13.47
N ALA A 340 5.97 -6.83 14.44
CA ALA A 340 5.90 -7.16 15.86
C ALA A 340 4.52 -7.69 16.29
N GLY A 341 3.51 -7.65 15.42
CA GLY A 341 2.21 -8.28 15.62
C GLY A 341 1.23 -7.47 16.45
N PHE A 342 1.45 -6.16 16.64
CA PHE A 342 0.63 -5.25 17.46
C PHE A 342 -0.61 -4.67 16.73
N PHE A 343 -1.16 -5.36 15.72
CA PHE A 343 -2.32 -4.85 14.96
C PHE A 343 -3.35 -5.93 14.62
N ASP A 344 -4.58 -5.74 15.14
CA ASP A 344 -5.55 -6.83 15.30
C ASP A 344 -6.81 -6.71 14.43
N SER A 345 -6.79 -5.99 13.31
CA SER A 345 -8.03 -5.84 12.53
C SER A 345 -7.89 -5.92 11.02
N VAL A 346 -8.26 -7.08 10.48
CA VAL A 346 -8.75 -7.28 9.09
C VAL A 346 -10.29 -7.13 9.02
N SER A 347 -10.91 -6.44 9.98
CA SER A 347 -12.39 -6.40 10.11
C SER A 347 -13.09 -5.67 8.96
N SER A 348 -12.36 -4.84 8.22
CA SER A 348 -12.92 -3.96 7.21
C SER A 348 -12.36 -4.31 5.84
N LEU A 349 -13.27 -4.73 4.95
CA LEU A 349 -12.98 -5.18 3.61
C LEU A 349 -13.95 -4.50 2.65
N TRP A 350 -13.42 -3.86 1.61
CA TRP A 350 -14.22 -3.25 0.56
C TRP A 350 -13.90 -3.85 -0.80
N THR A 351 -14.88 -3.79 -1.69
CA THR A 351 -14.66 -3.99 -3.12
C THR A 351 -14.98 -2.72 -3.88
N GLN A 352 -14.24 -2.54 -4.97
CA GLN A 352 -14.42 -1.43 -5.90
C GLN A 352 -15.11 -1.95 -7.15
N SER A 353 -16.08 -1.20 -7.67
CA SER A 353 -16.58 -1.46 -9.03
C SER A 353 -15.53 -1.07 -10.08
N ASP A 354 -15.80 -1.47 -11.31
CA ASP A 354 -15.06 -0.95 -12.46
C ASP A 354 -15.46 0.51 -12.75
N VAL A 355 -14.61 1.22 -13.52
CA VAL A 355 -14.89 2.57 -14.01
C VAL A 355 -15.76 2.47 -15.26
N SER A 356 -16.82 3.25 -15.27
CA SER A 356 -17.64 3.47 -16.46
C SER A 356 -17.10 4.64 -17.27
N TYR A 357 -17.22 4.56 -18.59
CA TYR A 357 -16.75 5.60 -19.50
C TYR A 357 -17.88 6.04 -20.42
N ARG A 358 -17.84 7.31 -20.82
CA ARG A 358 -18.69 7.87 -21.86
C ARG A 358 -17.85 8.54 -22.94
N ASN A 359 -18.34 8.53 -24.16
CA ASN A 359 -17.73 9.29 -25.24
C ASN A 359 -18.21 10.75 -25.17
N ILE A 360 -17.28 11.70 -25.17
CA ILE A 360 -17.53 13.14 -25.21
C ILE A 360 -16.65 13.71 -26.32
N ASP A 361 -17.27 14.21 -27.39
CA ASP A 361 -16.57 14.88 -28.51
C ASP A 361 -15.40 14.08 -29.11
N GLY A 362 -15.54 12.74 -29.19
CA GLY A 362 -14.50 11.86 -29.70
C GLY A 362 -13.43 11.45 -28.69
N HIS A 363 -13.56 11.90 -27.43
CA HIS A 363 -12.72 11.51 -26.30
C HIS A 363 -13.47 10.57 -25.35
N ILE A 364 -12.74 9.68 -24.69
CA ILE A 364 -13.29 8.81 -23.66
C ILE A 364 -13.10 9.49 -22.32
N ALA A 365 -14.19 9.77 -21.61
CA ALA A 365 -14.18 10.37 -20.28
C ALA A 365 -14.66 9.37 -19.23
N ALA A 366 -13.91 9.25 -18.12
CA ALA A 366 -14.35 8.49 -16.96
C ALA A 366 -15.59 9.15 -16.35
N GLN A 367 -16.59 8.35 -16.01
CA GLN A 367 -17.86 8.83 -15.49
C GLN A 367 -17.83 8.85 -13.96
N PRO A 368 -18.03 10.02 -13.33
CA PRO A 368 -18.16 10.09 -11.88
C PRO A 368 -19.40 9.36 -11.38
N VAL A 369 -19.32 8.87 -10.15
CA VAL A 369 -20.44 8.27 -9.41
C VAL A 369 -20.72 9.06 -8.13
N SER A 370 -21.88 8.83 -7.52
CA SER A 370 -22.22 9.45 -6.24
C SER A 370 -21.33 8.93 -5.11
N THR A 371 -20.79 9.85 -4.31
CA THR A 371 -20.05 9.56 -3.08
C THR A 371 -20.96 9.00 -2.00
N ASP A 372 -20.54 7.91 -1.34
CA ASP A 372 -21.19 7.35 -0.16
C ASP A 372 -20.17 7.14 0.98
N LEU A 373 -19.98 8.17 1.81
CA LEU A 373 -19.05 8.09 2.94
C LEU A 373 -19.50 7.11 4.03
N GLY A 374 -20.78 6.68 4.02
CA GLY A 374 -21.30 5.71 4.96
C GLY A 374 -20.61 4.35 4.84
N VAL A 375 -20.00 4.06 3.69
CA VAL A 375 -19.27 2.81 3.44
C VAL A 375 -18.05 2.61 4.36
N TYR A 376 -17.50 3.68 4.94
CA TYR A 376 -16.38 3.63 5.88
C TYR A 376 -16.82 3.36 7.33
N LEU A 377 -18.10 3.55 7.63
CA LEU A 377 -18.65 3.41 8.97
C LEU A 377 -18.88 1.93 9.28
N SER A 378 -17.97 1.32 10.06
CA SER A 378 -18.10 -0.08 10.51
C SER A 378 -19.16 -0.22 11.60
N LYS A 379 -20.15 -1.09 11.42
CA LYS A 379 -21.14 -1.42 12.47
C LYS A 379 -20.58 -2.26 13.63
N MET A 380 -19.43 -2.92 13.45
CA MET A 380 -18.77 -3.68 14.53
C MET A 380 -18.00 -2.79 15.51
N LEU A 381 -17.73 -1.54 15.14
CA LEU A 381 -17.15 -0.53 16.03
C LEU A 381 -18.27 0.47 16.38
N PRO A 382 -19.17 0.15 17.34
CA PRO A 382 -20.34 0.97 17.67
C PRO A 382 -19.99 2.39 18.15
N GLN A 383 -18.70 2.68 18.38
CA GLN A 383 -18.19 3.94 18.89
C GLN A 383 -16.96 4.45 18.12
N GLY A 384 -16.79 4.10 16.83
CA GLY A 384 -15.61 4.56 16.09
C GLY A 384 -15.42 3.79 14.80
N GLY A 385 -16.31 4.03 13.83
CA GLY A 385 -16.03 3.66 12.44
C GLY A 385 -14.65 4.18 12.01
N ILE A 386 -14.12 3.63 10.93
CA ILE A 386 -12.84 4.11 10.41
C ILE A 386 -12.98 5.59 10.09
N GLU A 387 -12.04 6.39 10.58
CA GLU A 387 -12.00 7.81 10.23
C GLU A 387 -12.03 7.94 8.71
N VAL A 388 -13.08 8.59 8.21
CA VAL A 388 -13.26 8.80 6.77
C VAL A 388 -12.08 9.64 6.29
N PRO A 389 -11.20 9.11 5.42
CA PRO A 389 -10.07 9.86 4.93
C PRO A 389 -10.54 11.15 4.27
N ALA A 390 -9.81 12.24 4.44
CA ALA A 390 -10.16 13.52 3.84
C ALA A 390 -10.28 13.41 2.30
N GLU A 391 -9.47 12.53 1.72
CA GLU A 391 -9.40 12.19 0.29
C GLU A 391 -10.65 11.48 -0.22
N ALA A 392 -11.36 10.75 0.64
CA ALA A 392 -12.61 10.10 0.28
C ALA A 392 -13.72 11.10 -0.08
N ARG A 393 -13.53 12.40 0.19
CA ARG A 393 -14.45 13.48 -0.17
C ARG A 393 -14.21 14.06 -1.56
N ASP A 394 -13.16 13.61 -2.25
CA ASP A 394 -12.91 13.98 -3.64
C ASP A 394 -13.84 13.19 -4.60
N THR A 395 -13.64 13.35 -5.91
CA THR A 395 -14.45 12.77 -6.98
C THR A 395 -14.35 11.25 -6.98
N TRP A 396 -15.50 10.57 -7.03
CA TRP A 396 -15.58 9.11 -7.12
C TRP A 396 -15.81 8.68 -8.56
N PHE A 397 -15.09 7.66 -9.01
CA PHE A 397 -15.26 7.02 -10.32
C PHE A 397 -15.70 5.55 -10.20
N ARG A 398 -15.85 5.05 -8.97
CA ARG A 398 -16.18 3.66 -8.65
C ARG A 398 -17.13 3.61 -7.46
N HIS A 399 -18.07 2.69 -7.50
CA HIS A 399 -18.86 2.36 -6.32
C HIS A 399 -18.03 1.50 -5.37
N LEU A 400 -18.12 1.78 -4.08
CA LEU A 400 -17.53 0.97 -3.03
C LEU A 400 -18.61 0.11 -2.39
N THR A 401 -18.29 -1.15 -2.12
CA THR A 401 -19.15 -2.06 -1.37
C THR A 401 -18.39 -2.52 -0.13
N ALA A 402 -18.90 -2.20 1.06
CA ALA A 402 -18.38 -2.72 2.31
C ALA A 402 -18.84 -4.16 2.53
N HIS A 403 -17.91 -5.03 2.92
CA HIS A 403 -18.16 -6.41 3.31
C HIS A 403 -17.94 -6.54 4.81
N GLU A 404 -19.00 -6.33 5.58
CA GLU A 404 -18.95 -6.41 7.04
C GLU A 404 -18.80 -7.87 7.51
N GLN A 405 -18.03 -8.07 8.58
CA GLN A 405 -18.08 -9.32 9.33
C GLN A 405 -19.31 -9.35 10.24
N PRO A 406 -20.02 -10.49 10.34
CA PRO A 406 -21.04 -10.67 11.36
C PRO A 406 -20.44 -10.57 12.77
N GLY A 407 -21.19 -10.01 13.73
CA GLY A 407 -20.69 -9.70 15.09
C GLY A 407 -20.20 -10.89 15.92
N ASP A 408 -20.50 -12.13 15.50
CA ASP A 408 -20.04 -13.36 16.17
C ASP A 408 -18.61 -13.77 15.78
N TYR A 409 -17.98 -13.09 14.80
CA TYR A 409 -16.61 -13.38 14.38
C TYR A 409 -15.60 -12.54 15.16
N ARG A 410 -14.56 -13.20 15.67
CA ARG A 410 -13.35 -12.51 16.11
C ARG A 410 -12.61 -11.98 14.87
N PRO A 411 -12.30 -10.67 14.78
CA PRO A 411 -11.50 -10.12 13.69
C PRO A 411 -10.16 -10.87 13.59
N ALA A 412 -9.76 -11.18 12.36
CA ALA A 412 -8.43 -11.70 12.12
C ALA A 412 -7.39 -10.61 12.44
N ALA A 413 -6.26 -11.02 13.02
CA ALA A 413 -5.07 -10.18 13.17
C ALA A 413 -4.15 -10.35 11.96
N TRP A 414 -3.29 -9.37 11.72
CA TRP A 414 -2.26 -9.47 10.69
C TRP A 414 -1.09 -10.33 11.18
N GLU A 415 -0.55 -11.19 10.31
CA GLU A 415 0.74 -11.86 10.51
C GLU A 415 1.65 -11.52 9.33
N LEU A 416 2.41 -10.43 9.48
CA LEU A 416 3.37 -10.00 8.48
C LEU A 416 4.58 -10.94 8.49
N LEU A 417 4.70 -11.80 7.49
CA LEU A 417 5.78 -12.77 7.35
C LEU A 417 7.05 -12.13 6.79
N GLY A 418 6.91 -11.16 5.88
CA GLY A 418 8.03 -10.51 5.22
C GLY A 418 7.62 -9.30 4.40
N GLN A 419 8.63 -8.55 3.95
CA GLN A 419 8.45 -7.41 3.06
C GLN A 419 9.11 -7.69 1.72
N TYR A 420 8.50 -7.26 0.62
CA TYR A 420 9.08 -7.37 -0.72
C TYR A 420 9.26 -6.00 -1.36
N ASP A 421 10.30 -5.85 -2.18
CA ASP A 421 10.50 -4.67 -3.01
C ASP A 421 9.71 -4.84 -4.32
N PRO A 422 8.65 -4.04 -4.56
CA PRO A 422 7.90 -4.14 -5.80
C PRO A 422 8.75 -3.75 -7.02
N SER A 423 9.73 -2.86 -6.86
CA SER A 423 10.58 -2.40 -7.98
C SER A 423 11.55 -3.47 -8.51
N CYS A 424 11.73 -4.54 -7.74
CA CYS A 424 12.47 -5.74 -8.16
C CYS A 424 11.68 -6.60 -9.16
N LEU A 425 10.35 -6.43 -9.26
CA LEU A 425 9.49 -7.20 -10.16
C LEU A 425 9.54 -6.66 -11.60
N PRO A 426 9.43 -7.53 -12.61
CA PRO A 426 9.27 -7.10 -14.00
C PRO A 426 7.99 -6.25 -14.10
N GLY A 427 8.10 -5.07 -14.72
CA GLY A 427 6.99 -4.12 -14.84
C GLY A 427 7.28 -2.70 -14.40
N PHE A 428 8.35 -2.50 -13.62
CA PHE A 428 8.84 -1.17 -13.26
C PHE A 428 9.86 -0.59 -14.26
N ASP A 429 10.08 -1.27 -15.39
CA ASP A 429 10.92 -0.80 -16.48
C ASP A 429 10.21 0.32 -17.26
N PRO A 430 10.72 1.57 -17.24
CA PRO A 430 10.14 2.69 -17.98
C PRO A 430 10.06 2.44 -19.50
N LEU A 431 10.94 1.58 -20.03
CA LEU A 431 10.98 1.22 -21.45
C LEU A 431 9.88 0.22 -21.83
N ALA A 432 9.45 -0.63 -20.88
CA ALA A 432 8.38 -1.60 -21.09
C ALA A 432 6.98 -0.95 -21.16
N GLY A 433 6.84 0.28 -20.65
CA GLY A 433 5.61 1.07 -20.71
C GLY A 433 4.50 0.53 -19.81
N TYR A 434 4.84 -0.10 -18.68
CA TYR A 434 3.91 -0.57 -17.63
C TYR A 434 2.72 -1.39 -18.19
N ARG A 435 3.00 -2.34 -19.08
CA ARG A 435 1.97 -3.09 -19.83
C ARG A 435 1.42 -4.26 -19.02
N MET A 436 0.14 -4.18 -18.64
CA MET A 436 -0.60 -5.26 -17.97
C MET A 436 0.10 -5.81 -16.72
N GLU A 437 0.76 -4.92 -15.98
CA GLU A 437 1.48 -5.27 -14.78
C GLU A 437 0.53 -5.47 -13.60
N THR A 438 0.86 -6.45 -12.74
CA THR A 438 0.04 -6.77 -11.57
C THR A 438 0.37 -5.87 -10.39
N TYR A 439 1.65 -5.52 -10.21
CA TYR A 439 2.16 -4.87 -8.99
C TYR A 439 2.61 -3.42 -9.19
N ALA A 440 2.47 -2.88 -10.40
CA ALA A 440 2.77 -1.49 -10.72
C ALA A 440 1.46 -0.70 -10.92
N PRO A 441 1.37 0.55 -10.43
CA PRO A 441 0.24 1.41 -10.73
C PRO A 441 0.20 1.73 -12.23
N PRO A 442 -1.00 2.01 -12.80
CA PRO A 442 -1.09 2.47 -14.18
C PRO A 442 -0.45 3.86 -14.32
N LEU A 443 0.25 4.09 -15.41
CA LEU A 443 0.83 5.39 -15.74
C LEU A 443 -0.25 6.32 -16.30
N VAL A 444 -0.52 7.43 -15.61
CA VAL A 444 -1.42 8.49 -16.07
C VAL A 444 -0.65 9.79 -16.16
N ARG A 445 -0.35 10.25 -17.38
CA ARG A 445 0.42 11.47 -17.62
C ARG A 445 -0.48 12.61 -18.07
N LEU A 446 -0.34 13.76 -17.43
CA LEU A 446 -1.03 14.99 -17.75
C LEU A 446 -0.33 15.73 -18.91
N PRO A 447 -1.01 16.68 -19.60
CA PRO A 447 -0.43 17.42 -20.72
C PRO A 447 0.84 18.21 -20.38
N ASP A 448 0.99 18.61 -19.12
CA ASP A 448 2.18 19.32 -18.60
C ASP A 448 3.35 18.37 -18.26
N GLY A 449 3.16 17.06 -18.42
CA GLY A 449 4.15 16.02 -18.14
C GLY A 449 4.12 15.47 -16.73
N SER A 450 3.32 16.04 -15.81
CA SER A 450 3.13 15.49 -14.48
C SER A 450 2.36 14.16 -14.51
N GLU A 451 2.52 13.33 -13.47
CA GLU A 451 1.92 11.99 -13.41
C GLU A 451 0.92 11.91 -12.26
N LEU A 452 -0.31 11.50 -12.56
CA LEU A 452 -1.30 11.17 -11.55
C LEU A 452 -1.02 9.77 -11.01
N LYS A 453 -0.98 9.67 -9.69
CA LYS A 453 -0.71 8.45 -8.93
C LYS A 453 -1.88 8.17 -7.97
N PRO A 454 -1.95 6.95 -7.43
CA PRO A 454 -2.98 6.61 -6.44
C PRO A 454 -3.01 7.57 -5.25
N THR A 455 -4.20 7.75 -4.67
CA THR A 455 -4.45 8.48 -3.42
C THR A 455 -5.17 7.55 -2.42
N ARG A 456 -5.41 8.03 -1.20
CA ARG A 456 -6.23 7.39 -0.16
C ARG A 456 -7.73 7.42 -0.50
N ASN A 457 -8.12 8.04 -1.62
CA ASN A 457 -9.47 7.90 -2.17
C ASN A 457 -9.64 6.50 -2.81
N MET A 458 -10.24 5.57 -2.07
CA MET A 458 -10.56 4.22 -2.57
C MET A 458 -11.43 4.22 -3.82
N ALA A 459 -12.22 5.26 -4.06
CA ALA A 459 -13.09 5.37 -5.23
C ALA A 459 -12.45 6.22 -6.35
N GLY A 460 -11.19 6.64 -6.19
CA GLY A 460 -10.45 7.43 -7.15
C GLY A 460 -10.25 6.75 -8.50
N TYR A 461 -9.77 7.51 -9.48
CA TYR A 461 -9.56 7.00 -10.83
C TYR A 461 -8.33 6.08 -10.92
N VAL A 462 -7.19 6.56 -10.39
CA VAL A 462 -5.92 5.83 -10.36
C VAL A 462 -5.90 4.92 -9.14
N ASN A 463 -5.99 3.61 -9.33
CA ASN A 463 -5.94 2.67 -8.19
C ASN A 463 -4.51 2.26 -7.85
N SER A 464 -4.29 2.00 -6.56
CA SER A 464 -3.11 1.29 -6.10
C SER A 464 -3.11 -0.16 -6.59
N PRO A 465 -1.95 -0.72 -6.99
CA PRO A 465 -1.81 -2.16 -7.16
C PRO A 465 -1.94 -2.88 -5.81
N PRO A 466 -2.08 -4.23 -5.81
CA PRO A 466 -1.95 -5.04 -4.61
C PRO A 466 -0.61 -4.78 -3.92
N LEU A 467 -0.67 -4.25 -2.70
CA LEU A 467 0.51 -4.02 -1.86
C LEU A 467 0.67 -5.12 -0.82
N VAL A 468 -0.41 -5.78 -0.44
CA VAL A 468 -0.42 -6.85 0.55
C VAL A 468 -0.80 -8.15 -0.15
N LEU A 469 0.05 -9.17 -0.02
CA LEU A 469 -0.14 -10.45 -0.67
C LEU A 469 -0.32 -11.54 0.39
N THR A 470 -1.29 -12.42 0.16
CA THR A 470 -1.50 -13.64 0.94
C THR A 470 -1.53 -14.84 0.00
N THR A 471 -1.64 -16.05 0.53
CA THR A 471 -1.82 -17.26 -0.28
C THR A 471 -3.24 -17.35 -0.85
N LEU A 472 -3.50 -18.29 -1.77
CA LEU A 472 -4.87 -18.57 -2.21
C LEU A 472 -5.78 -18.96 -1.03
N GLU A 473 -5.28 -19.71 -0.05
CA GLU A 473 -6.03 -20.09 1.16
C GLU A 473 -6.37 -18.87 2.04
N GLY A 474 -5.45 -17.92 2.16
CA GLY A 474 -5.73 -16.63 2.82
C GLY A 474 -6.79 -15.81 2.08
N ALA A 475 -6.79 -15.85 0.75
CA ALA A 475 -7.84 -15.23 -0.05
C ALA A 475 -9.18 -15.98 0.04
N GLU A 476 -9.19 -17.30 0.22
CA GLU A 476 -10.42 -18.06 0.50
C GLU A 476 -11.06 -17.62 1.82
N PHE A 477 -10.26 -17.35 2.86
CA PHE A 477 -10.75 -16.78 4.12
C PHE A 477 -11.46 -15.43 3.90
N LEU A 478 -10.89 -14.56 3.07
CA LEU A 478 -11.48 -13.26 2.72
C LEU A 478 -12.65 -13.37 1.73
N ALA A 479 -12.74 -14.46 0.98
CA ALA A 479 -13.81 -14.72 0.02
C ALA A 479 -15.01 -15.44 0.63
N ASP A 480 -14.92 -15.90 1.89
CA ASP A 480 -15.98 -16.68 2.54
C ASP A 480 -17.23 -15.81 2.82
N PRO A 481 -18.38 -16.08 2.16
CA PRO A 481 -19.62 -15.33 2.38
C PRO A 481 -20.20 -15.47 3.79
N LYS A 482 -19.78 -16.48 4.55
CA LYS A 482 -20.17 -16.64 5.97
C LYS A 482 -19.41 -15.68 6.88
N ARG A 483 -18.17 -15.33 6.51
CA ARG A 483 -17.32 -14.40 7.26
C ARG A 483 -17.53 -12.96 6.86
N PHE A 484 -17.83 -12.73 5.59
CA PHE A 484 -17.93 -11.40 5.01
C PHE A 484 -19.11 -11.41 4.05
N ALA A 485 -20.13 -10.58 4.29
CA ALA A 485 -21.36 -10.61 3.51
C ALA A 485 -21.11 -10.29 2.02
N GLY A 486 -21.74 -11.04 1.10
CA GLY A 486 -21.70 -10.77 -0.35
C GLY A 486 -20.40 -11.17 -1.07
N ARG A 487 -19.54 -11.97 -0.44
CA ARG A 487 -18.27 -12.42 -1.01
C ARG A 487 -18.41 -13.61 -1.97
N PRO A 488 -17.46 -13.81 -2.91
CA PRO A 488 -17.61 -14.73 -4.04
C PRO A 488 -17.48 -16.22 -3.69
N GLY A 489 -17.08 -16.58 -2.46
CA GLY A 489 -16.86 -17.96 -2.04
C GLY A 489 -15.78 -18.65 -2.89
N GLN A 490 -16.12 -19.80 -3.48
CA GLN A 490 -15.19 -20.64 -4.23
C GLN A 490 -14.69 -20.01 -5.55
N ALA A 491 -15.37 -18.97 -6.05
CA ALA A 491 -14.97 -18.24 -7.26
C ALA A 491 -14.06 -17.04 -6.91
N LEU A 492 -13.02 -17.24 -6.10
CA LEU A 492 -12.18 -16.14 -5.61
C LEU A 492 -11.15 -15.59 -6.61
N ILE A 493 -10.79 -16.35 -7.65
CA ILE A 493 -9.71 -15.96 -8.57
C ILE A 493 -10.22 -14.88 -9.51
N SER A 494 -9.47 -13.77 -9.58
CA SER A 494 -9.80 -12.58 -10.37
C SER A 494 -9.15 -12.61 -11.76
N ALA A 495 -7.97 -13.22 -11.88
CA ALA A 495 -7.32 -13.46 -13.16
C ALA A 495 -6.30 -14.61 -13.07
N ILE A 496 -5.95 -15.21 -14.21
CA ILE A 496 -4.86 -16.18 -14.33
C ILE A 496 -3.94 -15.74 -15.46
N ARG A 497 -2.64 -15.64 -15.16
CA ARG A 497 -1.58 -15.25 -16.10
C ARG A 497 -0.81 -16.49 -16.54
N VAL A 498 -0.63 -16.67 -17.85
CA VAL A 498 0.03 -17.86 -18.42
C VAL A 498 1.14 -17.44 -19.39
N PRO A 499 2.43 -17.69 -19.07
CA PRO A 499 3.56 -17.43 -19.97
C PRO A 499 3.88 -18.63 -20.88
N GLY A 500 4.69 -18.41 -21.92
CA GLY A 500 5.39 -19.47 -22.65
C GLY A 500 4.62 -20.17 -23.78
N LEU A 501 3.57 -19.56 -24.32
CA LEU A 501 2.70 -20.09 -25.37
C LEU A 501 2.96 -19.52 -26.77
N ARG A 502 3.72 -18.43 -26.92
CA ARG A 502 3.99 -17.79 -28.23
C ARG A 502 4.67 -18.70 -29.28
N GLY A 503 5.26 -19.84 -28.89
CA GLY A 503 5.90 -20.81 -29.79
C GLY A 503 5.05 -22.01 -30.22
N GLN A 504 3.86 -22.23 -29.62
CA GLN A 504 3.04 -23.42 -29.87
C GLN A 504 1.96 -23.23 -30.96
N ARG A 505 1.85 -22.02 -31.53
CA ARG A 505 0.86 -21.71 -32.57
C ARG A 505 1.02 -22.54 -33.85
N THR A 506 2.22 -23.05 -34.13
CA THR A 506 2.51 -23.84 -35.33
C THR A 506 1.96 -25.27 -35.31
N GLU A 507 1.63 -25.84 -34.15
CA GLU A 507 1.13 -27.23 -34.06
C GLU A 507 -0.40 -27.33 -33.94
N LEU A 508 -1.06 -26.31 -33.39
CA LEU A 508 -2.52 -26.34 -33.20
C LEU A 508 -3.31 -26.05 -34.50
N ASP A 509 -2.76 -25.27 -35.43
CA ASP A 509 -3.37 -25.05 -36.75
C ASP A 509 -3.16 -26.25 -37.72
N GLY A 510 -2.22 -27.15 -37.40
CA GLY A 510 -1.93 -28.36 -38.20
C GLY A 510 -2.88 -29.54 -37.92
N ALA A 511 -3.45 -29.63 -36.71
CA ALA A 511 -4.36 -30.71 -36.32
C ALA A 511 -5.81 -30.51 -36.81
N GLY A 512 -6.18 -29.28 -37.21
CA GLY A 512 -7.53 -28.95 -37.66
C GLY A 512 -7.83 -29.16 -39.16
N LYS A 513 -6.83 -29.56 -39.97
CA LYS A 513 -7.00 -29.70 -41.44
C LYS A 513 -6.99 -31.14 -41.97
N ALA A 514 -6.88 -32.15 -41.12
CA ALA A 514 -6.83 -33.55 -41.53
C ALA A 514 -8.12 -34.33 -41.23
N HIS A 515 -9.30 -33.73 -41.42
CA HIS A 515 -10.56 -34.49 -41.54
C HIS A 515 -11.63 -33.63 -42.25
N GLN A 516 -11.49 -33.44 -43.56
CA GLN A 516 -12.62 -33.22 -44.47
C GLN A 516 -12.15 -33.35 -45.92
N GLY A 517 -12.73 -34.32 -46.62
CA GLY A 517 -12.40 -34.76 -47.98
C GLY A 517 -12.38 -36.29 -47.99
N GLY A 518 -13.50 -36.99 -48.11
CA GLY A 518 -14.68 -36.74 -48.93
C GLY A 518 -14.75 -37.90 -49.92
N GLY A 519 -15.64 -38.85 -49.65
CA GLY A 519 -16.12 -39.82 -50.63
C GLY A 519 -17.16 -39.22 -51.55
#